data_AF-A0A2V6PF72-F1
#
_entry.id   AF-A0A2V6PF72-F1
#
_cell.length_a   1.000
_cell.length_b   1.000
_cell.length_c   1.000
_cell.angle_alpha   90.00
_cell.angle_beta   90.00
_cell.angle_gamma   90.00
#
_symmetry.space_group_name_H-M   'P 1'
#
loop_
_entity.id
_entity.type
_entity.pdbx_description
1 polymer ?
#
loop_
_entity_poly.entity_id
_entity_poly.type
_entity_poly.pdbx_seq_one_letter_code
_entity_poly.pdbx_strand_id
1 'polypeptide(L)' 'MSTSANGARLAALTKDLLGRWRQTRDYWRDDKAREFEERYLLELESTVNAAISGIANLETVLRKVRSDCEQ' A
#
# COMPACT_ATOMS: atom_id res chain seq x y z
N MET A 1 10.92 -11.63 -10.54
CA MET A 1 9.76 -10.89 -9.99
C MET A 1 10.04 -9.41 -10.12
N SER A 2 9.17 -8.63 -10.78
CA SER A 2 9.39 -7.19 -10.92
C SER A 2 8.97 -6.45 -9.65
N THR A 3 9.79 -5.52 -9.18
CA THR A 3 9.49 -4.66 -8.03
C THR A 3 8.23 -3.83 -8.27
N SER A 4 8.03 -3.29 -9.48
CA SER A 4 6.78 -2.62 -9.91
C SER A 4 5.54 -3.47 -9.71
N ALA A 5 5.61 -4.75 -10.08
CA ALA A 5 4.46 -5.66 -9.97
C ALA A 5 4.05 -5.88 -8.50
N ASN A 6 5.03 -5.92 -7.59
CA ASN A 6 4.76 -6.03 -6.16
C ASN A 6 4.14 -4.75 -5.60
N GLY A 7 4.62 -3.57 -6.04
CA GLY A 7 4.02 -2.28 -5.67
C GLY A 7 2.57 -2.14 -6.14
N ALA A 8 2.29 -2.51 -7.39
CA ALA A 8 0.94 -2.50 -7.95
C ALA A 8 0.00 -3.47 -7.22
N ARG A 9 0.49 -4.68 -6.90
CA ARG A 9 -0.28 -5.67 -6.13
C ARG A 9 -0.59 -5.16 -4.72
N LEU A 10 0.37 -4.53 -4.05
CA LEU A 10 0.18 -3.95 -2.73
C LEU A 10 -0.90 -2.84 -2.76
N ALA A 11 -0.83 -1.94 -3.75
CA ALA A 11 -1.85 -0.90 -3.94
C ALA A 11 -3.26 -1.48 -4.15
N ALA A 12 -3.37 -2.53 -4.97
CA ALA A 12 -4.66 -3.19 -5.24
C ALA A 12 -5.25 -3.85 -3.98
N LEU A 13 -4.43 -4.54 -3.18
CA LEU A 13 -4.86 -5.18 -1.94
C LEU A 13 -5.30 -4.15 -0.89
N THR A 14 -4.58 -3.04 -0.75
CA THR A 14 -4.97 -1.95 0.15
C THR A 14 -6.30 -1.33 -0.25
N LYS A 15 -6.52 -1.13 -1.56
CA LYS A 15 -7.80 -0.63 -2.06
C LYS A 15 -8.95 -1.60 -1.76
N ASP A 16 -8.74 -2.92 -1.91
CA ASP A 16 -9.74 -3.93 -1.55
C ASP A 16 -10.05 -3.91 -0.04
N LEU A 17 -9.02 -3.85 0.80
CA LEU A 17 -9.16 -3.75 2.25
C LEU A 17 -10.01 -2.53 2.66
N LEU A 18 -9.69 -1.34 2.15
CA LEU A 18 -10.45 -0.12 2.43
C LEU A 18 -11.88 -0.20 1.86
N GLY A 19 -12.07 -0.89 0.74
CA GLY A 19 -13.38 -1.20 0.19
C GLY A 19 -14.23 -2.06 1.14
N ARG A 20 -13.65 -3.12 1.68
CA ARG A 20 -14.30 -3.98 2.68
C ARG A 20 -14.57 -3.24 3.98
N TRP A 21 -13.64 -2.40 4.44
CA TRP A 21 -13.83 -1.58 5.62
C TRP A 21 -15.06 -0.68 5.51
N ARG A 22 -15.25 0.01 4.37
CA ARG A 22 -16.44 0.83 4.11
C ARG A 22 -17.74 0.03 4.23
N GLN A 23 -17.78 -1.20 3.69
CA GLN A 23 -18.93 -2.08 3.83
C GLN A 23 -19.14 -2.53 5.29
N THR A 24 -18.06 -2.81 6.02
CA THR A 24 -18.13 -3.13 7.45
C THR A 24 -18.71 -1.96 8.25
N ARG A 25 -18.31 -0.73 7.91
CA ARG A 25 -18.80 0.50 8.56
C ARG A 25 -20.29 0.75 8.40
N ASP A 26 -20.94 0.15 7.40
CA ASP A 26 -22.39 0.23 7.24
C ASP A 26 -23.14 -0.45 8.40
N TYR A 27 -22.53 -1.45 9.04
CA TYR A 27 -23.14 -2.23 10.12
C TYR A 27 -22.46 -2.01 11.48
N TRP A 28 -21.13 -1.89 11.50
CA TRP A 28 -20.37 -1.68 12.72
C TRP A 28 -20.16 -0.18 12.94
N ARG A 29 -20.97 0.41 13.84
CA ARG A 29 -21.07 1.87 13.98
C ARG A 29 -20.66 2.48 15.32
N ASP A 30 -20.16 1.65 16.23
CA ASP A 30 -19.79 2.08 17.57
C ASP A 30 -18.44 2.83 17.60
N ASP A 31 -18.07 3.22 18.82
CA ASP A 31 -16.80 3.88 19.11
C ASP A 31 -15.59 2.97 18.84
N LYS A 32 -15.76 1.65 18.87
CA LYS A 32 -14.69 0.69 18.57
C LYS A 32 -14.40 0.63 17.08
N ALA A 33 -15.41 0.75 16.24
CA ALA A 33 -15.23 0.86 14.81
C ALA A 33 -14.45 2.14 14.44
N ARG A 34 -14.72 3.27 15.13
CA ARG A 34 -13.97 4.52 14.95
C ARG A 34 -12.53 4.39 15.45
N GLU A 35 -12.34 3.84 16.65
CA GLU A 35 -11.00 3.57 17.20
C GLU A 35 -10.18 2.69 16.25
N PHE A 36 -10.81 1.66 15.65
CA PHE A 36 -10.14 0.76 14.73
C PHE A 36 -9.64 1.47 13.47
N GLU A 37 -10.47 2.33 12.88
CA GLU A 37 -10.11 3.12 11.71
C GLU A 37 -8.95 4.08 12.01
N GLU A 38 -9.08 4.84 13.10
CA GLU A 38 -8.10 5.85 13.49
C GLU A 38 -6.75 5.23 13.88
N ARG A 39 -6.76 4.12 14.64
CA ARG A 39 -5.54 3.53 15.18
C ARG A 39 -4.84 2.56 14.24
N TYR A 40 -5.57 1.88 13.36
CA TYR A 40 -4.99 0.80 12.56
C TYR A 40 -5.08 1.08 11.07
N LEU A 41 -6.24 1.46 10.54
CA LEU A 41 -6.41 1.60 9.10
C LEU A 41 -5.70 2.83 8.54
N LEU A 42 -5.78 3.98 9.21
CA LEU A 42 -5.07 5.19 8.76
C LEU A 42 -3.54 5.00 8.79
N GLU A 43 -3.02 4.39 9.85
CA GLU A 43 -1.59 4.08 9.98
C GLU A 43 -1.14 3.06 8.91
N LEU A 44 -1.94 2.02 8.68
CA LEU A 44 -1.66 1.01 7.66
C LEU A 44 -1.66 1.62 6.25
N GLU A 45 -2.67 2.43 5.92
CA GLU A 45 -2.76 3.11 4.62
C GLU A 45 -1.55 4.01 4.38
N SER A 46 -1.18 4.82 5.38
CA SER A 46 0.01 5.68 5.32
C SER A 46 1.29 4.87 5.09
N THR A 47 1.48 3.80 5.86
CA THR A 47 2.67 2.93 5.77
C THR A 47 2.75 2.24 4.42
N VAL A 48 1.63 1.74 3.90
CA VAL A 48 1.58 1.11 2.58
C VAL A 48 1.89 2.11 1.47
N ASN A 49 1.34 3.32 1.53
CA ASN A 49 1.66 4.36 0.55
C ASN A 49 3.15 4.68 0.53
N ALA A 50 3.79 4.80 1.71
CA ALA A 50 5.23 4.98 1.81
C ALA A 50 6.01 3.79 1.21
N ALA A 51 5.56 2.55 1.46
CA ALA A 51 6.18 1.36 0.90
C ALA A 51 6.07 1.30 -0.64
N ILE A 52 4.92 1.67 -1.21
CA ILE A 52 4.71 1.74 -2.67
C ILE A 52 5.68 2.76 -3.28
N SER A 53 5.82 3.94 -2.68
CA SER A 53 6.80 4.94 -3.12
C SER A 53 8.24 4.43 -3.02
N GLY A 54 8.59 3.73 -1.94
CA GLY A 54 9.90 3.10 -1.78
C GLY A 54 10.20 2.06 -2.86
N ILE A 55 9.21 1.23 -3.21
CA ILE A 55 9.32 0.23 -4.28
C ILE A 55 9.57 0.89 -5.64
N ALA A 56 8.86 1.98 -5.95
CA ALA A 56 9.05 2.72 -7.20
C ALA A 56 10.45 3.38 -7.29
N ASN A 57 10.95 3.90 -6.17
CA ASN A 57 12.30 4.44 -6.09
C ASN A 57 13.36 3.35 -6.31
N LEU A 58 13.20 2.19 -5.66
CA LEU A 58 14.10 1.04 -5.84
C LEU A 58 14.13 0.57 -7.30
N GLU A 59 12.97 0.48 -7.96
CA GLU A 59 12.90 0.12 -9.38
C GLU A 59 13.66 1.09 -10.28
N THR A 60 13.62 2.38 -9.96
CA THR A 60 14.36 3.41 -10.70
C THR A 60 15.87 3.23 -10.53
N VAL A 61 16.33 2.97 -9.31
CA VAL A 61 17.75 2.70 -9.03
C VAL A 61 18.22 1.41 -9.71
N LEU A 62 17.44 0.32 -9.60
CA LEU A 62 17.77 -0.96 -10.22
C LEU A 62 17.85 -0.87 -11.74
N ARG A 63 16.93 -0.13 -12.39
CA ARG A 63 17.00 0.11 -13.84
C ARG A 63 18.26 0.88 -14.23
N LYS A 64 18.65 1.89 -13.44
CA LYS A 64 19.88 2.64 -13.69
C LYS A 64 21.12 1.74 -13.57
N VAL A 65 21.25 1.02 -12.46
CA VAL A 65 22.39 0.08 -12.25
C VAL A 65 22.48 -0.93 -13.38
N ARG A 66 21.35 -1.49 -13.82
CA ARG A 66 21.32 -2.43 -14.94
C ARG A 66 21.81 -1.78 -16.24
N SER A 67 21.34 -0.57 -16.54
CA SER A 67 21.81 0.19 -17.71
C SER A 67 23.30 0.50 -17.65
N ASP A 68 23.83 0.83 -16.47
CA ASP A 68 25.24 1.16 -16.27
C ASP A 68 26.14 -0.08 -16.36
N CYS A 69 25.62 -1.29 -16.09
CA CYS A 69 26.36 -2.56 -16.19
C CYS A 69 26.22 -3.29 -17.54
N GLU A 70 25.20 -2.95 -18.34
CA GLU A 70 25.01 -3.48 -19.70
C GLU A 70 25.74 -2.62 -20.77
N GLN A 71 26.36 -1.51 -20.37
CA GLN A 71 27.31 -0.70 -21.16
C GLN A 71 28.75 -1.20 -20.99
#